data_AF-A0A354V111-F1
#
_entry.id   AF-A0A354V111-F1
#
_cell.length_a   1.000
_cell.length_b   1.000
_cell.length_c   1.000
_cell.angle_alpha   90.00
_cell.angle_beta   90.00
_cell.angle_gamma   90.00
#
_symmetry.space_group_name_H-M   'P 1'
#
loop_
_entity.id
_entity.type
_entity.pdbx_description
1 polymer ?
#
loop_
_entity_poly.entity_id
_entity_poly.type
_entity_poly.pdbx_seq_one_letter_code
_entity_poly.pdbx_strand_id
1 'polypeptide(L)' 'GPEVADVIVKSDALMEKVKPDALLILGDTYSGLSVLPAAHRGIKIFHMEAGLRAWDRR' A
#
# COMPACT_ATOMS: atom_id res chain seq x y z
N GLY A 1 -7.42 -13.61 -0.47
CA GLY A 1 -7.24 -14.71 0.49
C GLY A 1 -6.63 -14.17 1.77
N PRO A 2 -6.17 -15.06 2.66
CA PRO A 2 -5.39 -14.68 3.85
C PRO A 2 -4.18 -13.82 3.51
N GLU A 3 -3.61 -13.96 2.30
CA GLU A 3 -2.44 -13.20 1.84
C GLU A 3 -2.68 -11.69 1.80
N VAL A 4 -3.91 -11.26 1.52
CA VAL A 4 -4.27 -9.83 1.46
C VAL A 4 -4.33 -9.23 2.87
N ALA A 5 -4.94 -9.95 3.81
CA ALA A 5 -4.99 -9.53 5.21
C ALA A 5 -3.58 -9.47 5.81
N ASP A 6 -2.72 -10.42 5.45
CA ASP A 6 -1.33 -10.49 5.85
C ASP A 6 -0.54 -9.23 5.45
N VAL A 7 -0.72 -8.73 4.22
CA VAL A 7 -0.07 -7.50 3.77
C VAL A 7 -0.44 -6.33 4.69
N ILE A 8 -1.72 -6.19 5.04
CA ILE A 8 -2.21 -5.09 5.88
C ILE A 8 -1.61 -5.20 7.28
N VAL A 9 -1.72 -6.37 7.93
CA VAL A 9 -1.26 -6.58 9.32
C VAL A 9 0.26 -6.45 9.43
N LYS A 10 1.02 -7.06 8.52
CA LYS A 10 2.49 -7.03 8.55
C LYS A 10 3.02 -5.63 8.23
N SER A 11 2.38 -4.92 7.30
CA SER A 11 2.76 -3.54 6.98
C SER A 11 2.51 -2.61 8.17
N ASP A 12 1.37 -2.73 8.85
CA ASP A 12 1.07 -1.95 10.05
C ASP A 12 2.11 -2.18 11.16
N ALA A 13 2.39 -3.44 11.45
CA ALA A 13 3.38 -3.84 12.46
C ALA A 13 4.80 -3.36 12.10
N LEU A 14 5.15 -3.28 10.81
CA LEU A 14 6.42 -2.75 10.34
C LEU A 14 6.47 -1.22 10.49
N MET A 15 5.42 -0.52 10.11
CA MET A 15 5.32 0.95 10.18
C MET A 15 5.40 1.47 11.62
N GLU A 16 4.83 0.74 12.59
CA GLU A 16 5.01 1.05 14.02
C GLU A 16 6.49 1.03 14.44
N LYS A 17 7.25 0.06 13.93
CA LYS A 17 8.65 -0.15 14.30
C LYS A 17 9.58 0.88 13.64
N VAL A 18 9.40 1.10 12.34
CA VAL A 18 10.33 1.91 11.54
C VAL A 18 9.95 3.39 11.44
N LYS A 19 8.69 3.73 11.76
CA LYS A 19 8.15 5.11 11.79
C LYS A 19 8.57 5.95 10.57
N PRO A 20 8.21 5.51 9.35
CA PRO A 20 8.69 6.17 8.15
C PRO A 20 8.00 7.52 7.95
N ASP A 21 8.69 8.50 7.38
CA ASP A 21 8.11 9.79 7.01
C ASP A 21 7.15 9.69 5.80
N ALA A 22 7.39 8.69 4.94
CA ALA A 22 6.64 8.48 3.71
C ALA A 22 6.63 7.00 3.27
N LEU A 23 5.56 6.61 2.57
CA LEU A 23 5.39 5.35 1.85
C LEU A 23 5.37 5.63 0.34
N LEU A 24 6.18 4.89 -0.42
CA LEU A 24 6.22 4.91 -1.88
C LEU A 24 5.64 3.59 -2.42
N ILE A 25 4.63 3.67 -3.27
CA ILE A 25 3.98 2.53 -3.91
C ILE A 25 4.24 2.60 -5.42
N LEU A 26 4.64 1.47 -6.00
CA LEU A 26 4.78 1.27 -7.44
C LEU A 26 3.82 0.14 -7.87
N GLY A 27 2.98 0.43 -8.86
CA GLY A 27 1.95 -0.48 -9.35
C GLY A 27 0.77 -0.67 -8.38
N ASP A 28 -0.13 -1.59 -8.74
CA ASP A 28 -1.42 -1.81 -8.09
C ASP A 28 -1.66 -3.27 -7.64
N THR A 29 -0.58 -4.01 -7.38
CA THR A 29 -0.67 -5.37 -6.80
C THR A 29 -1.18 -5.34 -5.36
N TYR A 30 -1.42 -6.51 -4.75
CA TYR A 30 -1.87 -6.60 -3.35
C TYR A 30 -0.96 -5.87 -2.34
N SER A 31 0.33 -5.74 -2.63
CA SER A 31 1.27 -4.97 -1.80
C SER A 31 0.88 -3.50 -1.66
N GLY A 32 0.18 -2.93 -2.65
CA GLY A 32 -0.34 -1.56 -2.61
C GLY A 32 -1.39 -1.33 -1.51
N LEU A 33 -2.01 -2.39 -0.98
CA LEU A 33 -2.95 -2.29 0.15
C LEU A 33 -2.27 -1.91 1.47
N SER A 34 -0.93 -1.91 1.53
CA SER A 34 -0.15 -1.27 2.59
C SER A 34 -0.44 0.22 2.76
N VAL A 35 -1.10 0.85 1.78
CA VAL A 35 -1.63 2.22 1.88
C VAL A 35 -2.61 2.41 3.04
N LEU A 36 -3.39 1.37 3.40
CA LEU A 36 -4.41 1.45 4.44
C LEU A 36 -3.80 1.76 5.82
N PRO A 37 -2.84 0.97 6.35
CA PRO A 37 -2.20 1.30 7.62
C PRO A 37 -1.35 2.57 7.55
N ALA A 38 -0.72 2.86 6.41
CA ALA A 38 0.03 4.11 6.23
C ALA A 38 -0.86 5.35 6.39
N ALA A 39 -2.03 5.34 5.75
CA ALA A 39 -3.00 6.43 5.84
C ALA A 39 -3.54 6.60 7.27
N HIS A 40 -3.85 5.50 7.96
CA HIS A 40 -4.31 5.52 9.35
C HIS A 40 -3.26 6.15 10.29
N ARG A 41 -1.98 5.89 10.03
CA ARG A 41 -0.85 6.42 10.82
C ARG A 41 -0.43 7.83 10.44
N GLY A 42 -1.08 8.45 9.45
CA GLY A 42 -0.71 9.77 8.95
C GLY A 42 0.63 9.80 8.19
N ILE A 43 1.10 8.65 7.70
CA ILE A 43 2.31 8.56 6.87
C ILE A 43 2.00 9.14 5.49
N LYS A 44 2.90 9.97 4.94
CA LYS A 44 2.73 10.55 3.60
C LYS A 44 2.79 9.45 2.55
N ILE A 45 1.90 9.45 1.56
CA ILE A 45 1.83 8.38 0.56
C ILE A 45 2.09 8.96 -0.83
N PHE A 46 2.95 8.27 -1.60
CA PHE A 46 3.25 8.57 -2.99
C PHE A 46 3.00 7.31 -3.83
N HIS A 47 2.21 7.41 -4.89
CA HIS A 47 1.91 6.30 -5.79
C HIS A 47 2.42 6.61 -7.20
N MET A 48 3.45 5.89 -7.65
CA MET A 48 4.19 6.18 -8.89
C MET A 48 3.47 5.74 -10.16
N GLU A 49 2.62 4.71 -10.11
CA GLU A 49 1.92 4.16 -11.27
C GLU A 49 0.40 4.35 -11.16
N ALA A 50 -0.01 5.45 -10.53
CA ALA A 50 -1.41 5.76 -10.36
C ALA A 50 -2.09 6.04 -11.71
N GLY A 51 -3.36 5.63 -11.83
CA GLY A 51 -4.21 6.08 -12.93
C GLY A 51 -4.05 5.31 -14.23
N LEU A 52 -3.25 4.23 -14.29
CA LEU A 52 -3.30 3.31 -15.41
C LEU A 52 -4.73 2.76 -15.53
N ARG A 53 -5.32 2.85 -16.72
CA ARG A 53 -6.49 2.05 -17.06
C ARG A 53 -6.25 1.47 -18.43
N ALA A 54 -6.61 0.21 -18.60
CA ALA A 54 -6.42 -0.50 -19.86
C ALA A 54 -7.63 -0.34 -20.80
N TRP A 55 -8.82 -0.03 -20.26
CA TRP A 55 -10.12 -0.10 -20.97
C TRP A 55 -10.35 -1.38 -21.76
N ASP A 56 -9.56 -2.41 -21.45
CA ASP A 56 -9.57 -3.69 -22.11
C ASP A 56 -10.65 -4.57 -21.48
N ARG A 57 -11.56 -5.09 -22.30
CA ARG A 57 -12.70 -5.91 -21.89
C ARG A 57 -12.46 -7.40 -22.15
N ARG A 58 -11.24 -7.80 -22.51
CA ARG A 58 -10.86 -9.21 -22.75
C ARG A 58 -11.33 -10.13 -21.63
#